data_AF-A0AAD9IIL1-F1
#
_entry.id   AF-A0AAD9IIL1-F1
#
_cell.length_a   1.000
_cell.length_b   1.000
_cell.length_c   1.000
_cell.angle_alpha   90.00
_cell.angle_beta   90.00
_cell.angle_gamma   90.00
#
_symmetry.space_group_name_H-M   'P 1'
#
loop_
_entity.id
_entity.type
_entity.pdbx_description
1 polymer ?
#
loop_
_entity_poly.entity_id
_entity_poly.type
_entity_poly.pdbx_seq_one_letter_code
_entity_poly.pdbx_strand_id
1 'polypeptide(L)'
;MAAVMERTATPQGGVLTLAYGGFPPSLVDLKSRLAANIQGLKPEQPGSLWPKTTIGCLQDRARLTPDQLQSLLNLSAAHSQAFASFSDACLEVDRAEVVVYQSRSLERSLSLQSVPLQGRPLHLDANLPSREQQSNVQRVMAEAEAADYWIDVSKDGNRRAHYDGAALGVTLVHYIVEQGGQCRGSAQPVLDAIRAFRVAVDDALPDLYHWFDDEALHVTLRALIN
;
A
#
# COMPACT_ATOMS: atom_id res chain seq x y z
N MET A 1 -5.43 -9.98 12.14
CA MET A 1 -6.56 -9.11 11.73
C MET A 1 -6.64 -9.15 10.21
N ALA A 2 -7.82 -9.13 9.60
CA ALA A 2 -7.96 -9.28 8.15
C ALA A 2 -8.18 -7.93 7.43
N ALA A 3 -7.47 -7.67 6.35
CA ALA A 3 -7.81 -6.60 5.38
C ALA A 3 -8.31 -7.24 4.07
N VAL A 4 -9.53 -6.87 3.65
CA VAL A 4 -10.14 -7.34 2.40
C VAL A 4 -9.55 -6.56 1.23
N MET A 5 -9.21 -7.25 0.16
CA MET A 5 -8.56 -6.67 -1.03
C MET A 5 -9.63 -6.25 -2.04
N GLU A 6 -9.62 -4.99 -2.51
CA GLU A 6 -10.69 -4.53 -3.42
C GLU A 6 -10.20 -4.08 -4.81
N ARG A 7 -9.04 -3.42 -4.97
CA ARG A 7 -8.56 -2.94 -6.29
C ARG A 7 -7.04 -2.69 -6.35
N THR A 8 -6.43 -2.83 -7.52
CA THR A 8 -4.96 -2.97 -7.65
C THR A 8 -4.14 -1.69 -7.85
N ALA A 9 -4.67 -0.61 -8.43
CA ALA A 9 -3.89 0.60 -8.62
C ALA A 9 -4.72 1.84 -8.94
N THR A 10 -4.56 2.90 -8.14
CA THR A 10 -4.77 4.28 -8.60
C THR A 10 -3.43 4.99 -8.67
N PRO A 11 -3.00 5.47 -9.85
CA PRO A 11 -1.76 6.22 -9.98
C PRO A 11 -1.88 7.60 -9.35
N GLN A 12 -1.69 7.74 -8.03
CA GLN A 12 -1.60 9.06 -7.40
C GLN A 12 -0.26 9.71 -7.75
N GLY A 13 -0.26 10.59 -8.76
CA GLY A 13 0.96 11.23 -9.24
C GLY A 13 2.00 10.22 -9.76
N GLY A 14 1.56 9.17 -10.45
CA GLY A 14 2.45 8.16 -11.06
C GLY A 14 2.88 7.01 -10.15
N VAL A 15 2.22 6.81 -9.02
CA VAL A 15 2.56 5.75 -8.05
C VAL A 15 1.49 4.66 -8.06
N LEU A 16 1.87 3.40 -8.30
CA LEU A 16 0.94 2.27 -8.27
C LEU A 16 0.80 1.74 -6.84
N THR A 17 -0.45 1.55 -6.42
CA THR A 17 -0.76 1.09 -5.06
C THR A 17 -1.84 0.04 -5.06
N LEU A 18 -1.58 -1.08 -4.41
CA LEU A 18 -2.62 -2.03 -4.05
C LEU A 18 -3.49 -1.44 -2.94
N ALA A 19 -4.81 -1.38 -3.15
CA ALA A 19 -5.79 -0.87 -2.20
C ALA A 19 -6.54 -2.02 -1.48
N TYR A 20 -6.70 -1.86 -0.17
CA TYR A 20 -7.55 -2.73 0.65
C TYR A 20 -8.84 -1.99 1.02
N GLY A 21 -9.94 -2.70 1.25
CA GLY A 21 -11.29 -2.18 1.50
C GLY A 21 -11.46 -1.42 2.83
N GLY A 22 -10.40 -1.20 3.60
CA GLY A 22 -10.40 -0.38 4.81
C GLY A 22 -9.68 -1.04 5.98
N PHE A 23 -9.38 -0.25 7.02
CA PHE A 23 -8.82 -0.82 8.23
C PHE A 23 -9.93 -1.52 9.04
N PRO A 24 -9.70 -2.75 9.55
CA PRO A 24 -10.59 -3.36 10.52
C PRO A 24 -10.65 -2.52 11.81
N PRO A 25 -11.74 -2.60 12.60
CA PRO A 25 -11.95 -1.76 13.78
C PRO A 25 -10.77 -1.78 14.77
N SER A 26 -10.13 -2.93 14.94
CA SER A 26 -8.99 -3.08 15.84
C SER A 26 -7.71 -2.37 15.35
N LEU A 27 -7.50 -2.22 14.03
CA LEU A 27 -6.39 -1.40 13.50
C LEU A 27 -6.71 0.08 13.59
N VAL A 28 -7.97 0.47 13.42
CA VAL A 28 -8.42 1.85 13.67
C VAL A 28 -8.20 2.23 15.14
N ASP A 29 -8.62 1.36 16.07
CA ASP A 29 -8.40 1.56 17.50
C ASP A 29 -6.91 1.62 17.87
N LEU A 30 -6.05 0.77 17.29
CA LEU A 30 -4.60 0.86 17.45
C LEU A 30 -4.09 2.24 17.03
N LYS A 31 -4.47 2.73 15.84
CA LYS A 31 -4.07 4.06 15.34
C LYS A 31 -4.52 5.18 16.27
N SER A 32 -5.75 5.12 16.76
CA SER A 32 -6.30 6.09 17.72
C SER A 32 -5.55 6.07 19.05
N ARG A 33 -5.21 4.88 19.57
CA ARG A 33 -4.41 4.75 20.80
C ARG A 33 -3.00 5.29 20.62
N LEU A 34 -2.34 5.02 19.49
CA LEU A 34 -1.03 5.59 19.19
C LEU A 34 -1.08 7.12 19.18
N ALA A 35 -2.10 7.71 18.53
CA ALA A 35 -2.28 9.16 18.48
C ALA A 35 -2.56 9.79 19.86
N ALA A 36 -3.32 9.09 20.72
CA ALA A 36 -3.64 9.59 22.05
C ALA A 36 -2.47 9.48 23.05
N ASN A 37 -1.58 8.49 22.88
CA ASN A 37 -0.56 8.15 23.89
C ASN A 37 0.87 8.56 23.51
N ILE A 38 1.16 8.86 22.23
CA ILE A 38 2.49 9.28 21.80
C ILE A 38 2.53 10.79 21.64
N GLN A 39 3.21 11.48 22.56
CA GLN A 39 3.40 12.92 22.49
C GLN A 39 4.24 13.31 21.27
N GLY A 40 3.82 14.38 20.57
CA GLY A 40 4.54 14.91 19.41
C GLY A 40 4.25 14.18 18.09
N LEU A 41 3.37 13.18 18.09
CA LEU A 41 2.95 12.51 16.87
C LEU A 41 2.17 13.49 15.97
N LYS A 42 2.70 13.78 14.78
CA LYS A 42 2.04 14.66 13.80
C LYS A 42 0.68 14.06 13.36
N PRO A 43 -0.31 14.88 12.99
CA PRO A 43 -1.54 14.38 12.37
C PRO A 43 -1.25 13.46 11.18
N GLU A 44 -2.12 12.47 11.00
CA GLU A 44 -1.98 11.52 9.90
C GLU A 44 -2.20 12.22 8.55
N GLN A 45 -1.33 11.91 7.59
CA GLN A 45 -1.44 12.46 6.25
C GLN A 45 -2.52 11.70 5.47
N PRO A 46 -3.21 12.34 4.50
CA PRO A 46 -4.28 11.70 3.73
C PRO A 46 -3.89 10.34 3.12
N GLY A 47 -2.64 10.20 2.69
CA GLY A 47 -2.13 8.97 2.08
C GLY A 47 -2.03 7.76 3.00
N SER A 48 -2.11 7.93 4.33
CA SER A 48 -2.06 6.86 5.34
C SER A 48 -3.40 6.65 6.06
N LEU A 49 -4.44 7.41 5.71
CA LEU A 49 -5.78 7.28 6.30
C LEU A 49 -6.53 6.02 5.81
N TRP A 50 -6.02 5.38 4.76
CA TRP A 50 -6.58 4.16 4.20
C TRP A 50 -5.46 3.13 3.97
N PRO A 51 -5.74 1.83 4.11
CA PRO A 51 -4.74 0.78 3.93
C PRO A 51 -4.36 0.64 2.46
N LYS A 52 -3.05 0.67 2.19
CA LYS A 52 -2.49 0.42 0.87
C LYS A 52 -1.08 -0.12 0.92
N THR A 53 -0.67 -0.76 -0.16
CA THR A 53 0.72 -1.13 -0.40
C THR A 53 1.19 -0.45 -1.68
N THR A 54 2.22 0.39 -1.59
CA THR A 54 2.86 0.91 -2.79
C THR A 54 3.72 -0.18 -3.42
N ILE A 55 3.45 -0.49 -4.69
CA ILE A 55 4.11 -1.59 -5.41
C ILE A 55 5.15 -1.11 -6.42
N GLY A 56 5.07 0.16 -6.83
CA GLY A 56 6.02 0.79 -7.75
C GLY A 56 5.65 2.24 -8.06
N CYS A 57 6.56 2.93 -8.74
CA CYS A 57 6.39 4.31 -9.18
C CYS A 57 6.95 4.52 -10.58
N LEU A 58 6.51 5.57 -11.27
CA LEU A 58 7.10 5.96 -12.56
C LEU A 58 8.61 6.22 -12.43
N GLN A 59 9.36 5.85 -13.47
CA GLN A 59 10.76 6.25 -13.64
C GLN A 59 10.92 7.78 -13.60
N ASP A 60 12.11 8.26 -13.29
CA ASP A 60 12.37 9.70 -13.27
C ASP A 60 12.10 10.33 -14.64
N ARG A 61 11.44 11.49 -14.62
CA ARG A 61 11.00 12.25 -15.81
C ARG A 61 9.94 11.57 -16.68
N ALA A 62 9.54 10.33 -16.36
CA ALA A 62 8.43 9.68 -17.04
C ALA A 62 7.10 10.36 -16.70
N ARG A 63 6.23 10.44 -17.71
CA ARG A 63 4.87 10.96 -17.62
C ARG A 63 3.96 10.06 -18.44
N LEU A 64 2.80 9.76 -17.89
CA LEU A 64 1.78 8.99 -18.60
C LEU A 64 1.11 9.88 -19.65
N THR A 65 1.00 9.38 -20.88
CA THR A 65 0.04 9.91 -21.86
C THR A 65 -1.38 9.47 -21.50
N PRO A 66 -2.43 10.12 -22.03
CA PRO A 66 -3.80 9.67 -21.85
C PRO A 66 -4.02 8.20 -22.24
N ASP A 67 -3.44 7.75 -23.37
CA ASP A 67 -3.58 6.37 -23.85
C ASP A 67 -2.86 5.37 -22.94
N GLN A 68 -1.69 5.73 -22.40
CA GLN A 68 -0.97 4.90 -21.45
C GLN A 68 -1.73 4.79 -20.12
N LEU A 69 -2.29 5.91 -19.63
CA LEU A 69 -3.14 5.91 -18.44
C LEU A 69 -4.38 5.03 -18.65
N GLN A 70 -5.05 5.15 -19.79
CA GLN A 70 -6.21 4.31 -20.11
C GLN A 70 -5.83 2.82 -20.14
N SER A 71 -4.69 2.49 -20.75
CA SER A 71 -4.15 1.13 -20.77
C SER A 71 -3.89 0.60 -19.36
N LEU A 72 -3.27 1.41 -18.51
CA LEU A 72 -3.00 1.08 -17.11
C LEU A 72 -4.28 0.89 -16.30
N LEU A 73 -5.30 1.75 -16.49
CA LEU A 73 -6.60 1.62 -15.83
C LEU A 73 -7.32 0.33 -16.25
N ASN A 74 -7.25 -0.04 -17.53
CA ASN A 74 -7.80 -1.29 -18.03
C ASN A 74 -7.10 -2.52 -17.41
N LEU A 75 -5.77 -2.52 -17.34
CA LEU A 75 -5.00 -3.56 -16.67
C LEU A 75 -5.34 -3.64 -15.18
N SER A 76 -5.44 -2.48 -14.53
CA SER A 76 -5.79 -2.39 -13.12
C SER A 76 -7.17 -2.99 -12.85
N ALA A 77 -8.16 -2.70 -13.69
CA ALA A 77 -9.50 -3.27 -13.61
C ALA A 77 -9.51 -4.79 -13.85
N ALA A 78 -8.79 -5.27 -14.87
CA ALA A 78 -8.71 -6.69 -15.21
C ALA A 78 -8.06 -7.51 -14.08
N HIS A 79 -6.94 -7.02 -13.54
CA HIS A 79 -6.26 -7.69 -12.44
C HIS A 79 -7.02 -7.55 -11.12
N SER A 80 -7.74 -6.44 -10.87
CA SER A 80 -8.59 -6.27 -9.67
C SER A 80 -9.62 -7.39 -9.53
N GLN A 81 -10.17 -7.89 -10.64
CA GLN A 81 -11.10 -9.02 -10.63
C GLN A 81 -10.44 -10.32 -10.18
N ALA A 82 -9.18 -10.56 -10.57
CA ALA A 82 -8.41 -11.70 -10.09
C ALA A 82 -8.18 -11.60 -8.57
N PHE A 83 -7.91 -10.39 -8.05
CA PHE A 83 -7.79 -10.18 -6.60
C PHE A 83 -9.11 -10.42 -5.85
N ALA A 84 -10.24 -9.98 -6.42
CA ALA A 84 -11.57 -10.20 -5.84
C ALA A 84 -11.99 -11.68 -5.85
N SER A 85 -11.46 -12.49 -6.77
CA SER A 85 -11.71 -13.93 -6.82
C SER A 85 -11.04 -14.70 -5.69
N PHE A 86 -10.08 -14.09 -4.99
CA PHE A 86 -9.57 -14.57 -3.71
C PHE A 86 -10.41 -14.01 -2.57
N SER A 87 -11.74 -14.19 -2.59
CA SER A 87 -12.67 -13.62 -1.60
C SER A 87 -12.33 -13.95 -0.13
N ASP A 88 -11.50 -14.97 0.09
CA ASP A 88 -10.98 -15.37 1.41
C ASP A 88 -9.54 -14.89 1.70
N ALA A 89 -8.83 -14.32 0.71
CA ALA A 89 -7.49 -13.77 0.89
C ALA A 89 -7.56 -12.44 1.64
N CYS A 90 -7.53 -12.57 2.96
CA CYS A 90 -7.29 -11.47 3.86
C CYS A 90 -5.79 -11.34 4.11
N LEU A 91 -5.27 -10.11 4.13
CA LEU A 91 -3.93 -9.88 4.68
C LEU A 91 -4.02 -9.97 6.20
N GLU A 92 -3.43 -11.02 6.77
CA GLU A 92 -3.42 -11.26 8.21
C GLU A 92 -2.36 -10.40 8.92
N VAL A 93 -2.83 -9.35 9.60
CA VAL A 93 -1.99 -8.49 10.43
C VAL A 93 -1.96 -9.03 11.87
N ASP A 94 -0.91 -9.75 12.23
CA ASP A 94 -0.65 -10.33 13.56
C ASP A 94 0.57 -9.68 14.26
N ARG A 95 1.32 -8.87 13.51
CA ARG A 95 2.55 -8.21 13.90
C ARG A 95 2.67 -6.90 13.12
N ALA A 96 3.34 -5.94 13.72
CA ALA A 96 3.79 -4.75 13.04
C ALA A 96 5.28 -4.52 13.30
N GLU A 97 5.92 -3.77 12.44
CA GLU A 97 7.33 -3.42 12.55
C GLU A 97 7.45 -1.91 12.72
N VAL A 98 8.18 -1.49 13.76
CA VAL A 98 8.70 -0.13 13.86
C VAL A 98 9.98 -0.08 13.05
N VAL A 99 9.95 0.67 11.95
CA VAL A 99 11.03 0.74 10.97
C VAL A 99 11.65 2.14 11.01
N VAL A 100 12.94 2.21 11.32
CA VAL A 100 13.76 3.40 11.07
C VAL A 100 14.35 3.23 9.68
N TYR A 101 14.06 4.15 8.76
CA TYR A 101 14.42 4.01 7.35
C TYR A 101 15.27 5.17 6.84
N GLN A 102 15.98 4.92 5.73
CA GLN A 102 16.71 5.94 4.96
C GLN A 102 16.21 6.05 3.50
N SER A 103 15.19 5.28 3.10
CA SER A 103 14.45 5.43 1.84
C SER A 103 12.94 5.29 2.08
N ARG A 104 12.12 6.01 1.31
CA ARG A 104 10.65 6.01 1.50
C ARG A 104 9.99 4.71 1.05
N SER A 105 10.64 3.92 0.20
CA SER A 105 10.21 2.58 -0.18
C SER A 105 10.45 1.53 0.92
N LEU A 106 11.26 1.84 1.94
CA LEU A 106 11.76 0.94 2.98
C LEU A 106 12.76 -0.14 2.51
N GLU A 107 13.15 -0.14 1.23
CA GLU A 107 14.23 -0.99 0.70
C GLU A 107 15.58 -0.75 1.39
N ARG A 108 15.75 0.43 2.00
CA ARG A 108 16.89 0.75 2.86
C ARG A 108 16.40 1.10 4.25
N SER A 109 16.29 0.07 5.07
CA SER A 109 15.97 0.18 6.50
C SER A 109 17.24 0.17 7.35
N LEU A 110 17.28 1.00 8.39
CA LEU A 110 18.39 1.11 9.34
C LEU A 110 18.17 0.25 10.59
N SER A 111 16.91 0.11 11.01
CA SER A 111 16.52 -0.73 12.15
C SER A 111 15.08 -1.20 11.97
N LEU A 112 14.82 -2.44 12.32
CA LEU A 112 13.49 -3.02 12.44
C LEU A 112 13.29 -3.54 13.85
N GLN A 113 12.23 -3.09 14.51
CA GLN A 113 11.75 -3.66 15.76
C GLN A 113 10.37 -4.27 15.55
N SER A 114 10.29 -5.59 15.66
CA SER A 114 9.04 -6.32 15.59
C SER A 114 8.20 -6.13 16.85
N VAL A 115 6.92 -5.83 16.67
CA VAL A 115 5.90 -5.69 17.72
C VAL A 115 4.76 -6.68 17.43
N PRO A 116 4.65 -7.78 18.20
CA PRO A 116 3.52 -8.70 18.05
C PRO A 116 2.21 -8.03 18.48
N LEU A 117 1.17 -8.14 17.65
CA LEU A 117 -0.15 -7.58 17.88
C LEU A 117 -1.07 -8.66 18.47
N GLN A 118 -0.72 -9.17 19.65
CA GLN A 118 -1.51 -10.21 20.33
C GLN A 118 -2.69 -9.58 21.09
N GLY A 119 -3.92 -9.90 20.68
CA GLY A 119 -5.10 -9.84 21.54
C GLY A 119 -5.20 -11.12 22.37
N ARG A 120 -5.54 -11.05 23.65
CA ARG A 120 -6.04 -12.21 24.41
C ARG A 120 -7.57 -12.13 24.44
N PRO A 121 -8.31 -13.19 24.02
CA PRO A 121 -7.81 -14.46 23.48
C PRO A 121 -7.30 -14.32 22.04
N LEU A 122 -6.50 -15.30 21.59
CA LEU A 122 -5.83 -15.47 20.28
C LEU A 122 -6.82 -15.63 19.10
N HIS A 123 -7.87 -14.83 19.03
CA HIS A 123 -8.78 -14.82 17.88
C HIS A 123 -8.37 -13.71 16.93
N LEU A 124 -8.15 -14.08 15.67
CA LEU A 124 -8.06 -13.13 14.57
C LEU A 124 -9.32 -12.28 14.60
N ASP A 125 -9.16 -10.96 14.66
CA ASP A 125 -10.26 -10.04 14.43
C ASP A 125 -10.73 -10.22 12.98
N ALA A 126 -11.88 -10.88 12.85
CA ALA A 126 -12.59 -11.13 11.60
C ALA A 126 -13.66 -10.06 11.31
N ASN A 127 -13.74 -9.01 12.14
CA ASN A 127 -14.63 -7.89 11.86
C ASN A 127 -14.17 -7.19 10.58
N LEU A 128 -15.10 -7.08 9.63
CA LEU A 128 -14.88 -6.33 8.41
C LEU A 128 -14.67 -4.83 8.72
N PRO A 129 -13.97 -4.09 7.84
CA PRO A 129 -13.86 -2.64 7.95
C PRO A 129 -15.25 -1.99 8.06
N SER A 130 -15.35 -0.91 8.83
CA SER A 130 -16.61 -0.16 8.96
C SER A 130 -17.03 0.45 7.62
N ARG A 131 -18.31 0.78 7.46
CA ARG A 131 -18.81 1.48 6.25
C ARG A 131 -18.08 2.79 5.98
N GLU A 132 -17.66 3.49 7.02
CA GLU A 132 -16.87 4.71 6.90
C GLU A 132 -15.48 4.43 6.31
N GLN A 133 -14.80 3.39 6.78
CA GLN A 133 -13.50 2.97 6.23
C GLN A 133 -13.62 2.54 4.77
N GLN A 134 -14.64 1.75 4.44
CA GLN A 134 -14.93 1.35 3.05
C GLN A 134 -15.23 2.58 2.17
N SER A 135 -16.06 3.51 2.66
CA SER A 135 -16.39 4.74 1.92
C SER A 135 -15.16 5.64 1.69
N ASN A 136 -14.24 5.71 2.66
CA ASN A 136 -12.98 6.43 2.50
C ASN A 136 -12.12 5.84 1.38
N VAL A 137 -11.97 4.52 1.34
CA VAL A 137 -11.24 3.84 0.26
C VAL A 137 -11.94 4.09 -1.08
N GLN A 138 -13.26 3.87 -1.16
CA GLN A 138 -14.03 4.07 -2.39
C GLN A 138 -13.91 5.49 -2.93
N ARG A 139 -13.93 6.51 -2.05
CA ARG A 139 -13.74 7.91 -2.45
C ARG A 139 -12.39 8.15 -3.11
N VAL A 140 -11.31 7.60 -2.54
CA VAL A 140 -9.97 7.71 -3.11
C VAL A 140 -9.88 6.95 -4.43
N MET A 141 -10.51 5.78 -4.52
CA MET A 141 -10.52 4.98 -5.74
C MET A 141 -11.31 5.64 -6.87
N ALA A 142 -12.39 6.35 -6.55
CA ALA A 142 -13.22 7.08 -7.51
C ALA A 142 -12.51 8.28 -8.13
N GLU A 143 -11.43 8.80 -7.53
CA GLU A 143 -10.61 9.87 -8.12
C GLU A 143 -10.11 9.49 -9.52
N ALA A 144 -9.79 8.20 -9.74
CA ALA A 144 -9.30 7.70 -11.02
C ALA A 144 -10.36 7.63 -12.13
N GLU A 145 -11.64 7.82 -11.79
CA GLU A 145 -12.76 7.83 -12.73
C GLU A 145 -13.07 9.24 -13.24
N ALA A 146 -12.42 10.28 -12.69
CA ALA A 146 -12.62 11.66 -13.13
C ALA A 146 -12.05 11.89 -14.54
N ALA A 147 -12.79 12.63 -15.37
CA ALA A 147 -12.41 12.88 -16.77
C ALA A 147 -11.07 13.62 -16.92
N ASP A 148 -10.74 14.47 -15.94
CA ASP A 148 -9.50 15.25 -15.87
C ASP A 148 -8.42 14.60 -15.01
N TYR A 149 -8.63 13.37 -14.51
CA TYR A 149 -7.66 12.65 -13.68
C TYR A 149 -6.26 12.58 -14.30
N TRP A 150 -6.19 12.43 -15.63
CA TRP A 150 -4.92 12.39 -16.36
C TRP A 150 -4.05 13.63 -16.14
N ILE A 151 -4.65 14.81 -15.89
CA ILE A 151 -3.92 16.05 -15.61
C ILE A 151 -3.15 15.91 -14.30
N ASP A 152 -3.76 15.30 -13.29
CA ASP A 152 -3.13 15.13 -11.98
C ASP A 152 -2.05 14.05 -12.02
N VAL A 153 -2.30 12.94 -12.71
CA VAL A 153 -1.35 11.84 -12.82
C VAL A 153 -0.11 12.20 -13.65
N SER A 154 -0.27 13.06 -14.66
CA SER A 154 0.82 13.48 -15.55
C SER A 154 1.73 14.57 -14.98
N LYS A 155 1.38 15.16 -13.83
CA LYS A 155 2.25 16.10 -13.10
C LYS A 155 3.51 15.40 -12.60
N ASP A 156 4.60 16.16 -12.51
CA ASP A 156 5.78 15.68 -11.80
C ASP A 156 5.40 15.43 -10.34
N GLY A 157 5.86 14.32 -9.78
CA GLY A 157 5.45 13.87 -8.46
C GLY A 157 6.43 12.86 -7.89
N ASN A 158 5.90 11.89 -7.16
CA ASN A 158 6.68 10.85 -6.49
C ASN A 158 7.21 9.85 -7.53
N ARG A 159 8.31 10.21 -8.20
CA ARG A 159 9.07 9.35 -9.11
C ARG A 159 10.12 8.54 -8.36
N ARG A 160 10.84 7.67 -9.06
CA ARG A 160 11.93 6.86 -8.51
C ARG A 160 12.85 7.63 -7.55
N ALA A 161 13.38 8.79 -7.93
CA ALA A 161 14.28 9.58 -7.07
C ALA A 161 13.65 10.00 -5.73
N HIS A 162 12.32 10.14 -5.64
CA HIS A 162 11.62 10.42 -4.39
C HIS A 162 11.74 9.26 -3.38
N TYR A 163 11.71 8.02 -3.90
CA TYR A 163 11.76 6.79 -3.11
C TYR A 163 13.20 6.34 -2.85
N ASP A 164 14.06 6.37 -3.88
CA ASP A 164 15.49 6.01 -3.81
C ASP A 164 16.33 7.07 -3.09
N GLY A 165 15.83 8.29 -2.97
CA GLY A 165 16.51 9.39 -2.29
C GLY A 165 16.71 9.12 -0.79
N ALA A 166 17.73 9.74 -0.21
CA ALA A 166 17.93 9.69 1.23
C ALA A 166 16.76 10.39 1.95
N ALA A 167 16.10 9.66 2.84
CA ALA A 167 14.97 10.15 3.63
C ALA A 167 14.96 9.43 4.98
N LEU A 168 15.29 10.15 6.04
CA LEU A 168 15.22 9.61 7.40
C LEU A 168 13.81 9.74 7.94
N GLY A 169 13.29 8.65 8.49
CA GLY A 169 12.01 8.64 9.17
C GLY A 169 11.79 7.37 9.97
N VAL A 170 10.67 7.34 10.69
CA VAL A 170 10.23 6.20 11.48
C VAL A 170 8.77 5.93 11.18
N THR A 171 8.42 4.69 10.86
CA THR A 171 7.06 4.28 10.55
C THR A 171 6.70 2.96 11.23
N LEU A 172 5.42 2.77 11.52
CA LEU A 172 4.85 1.49 11.93
C LEU A 172 4.17 0.88 10.71
N VAL A 173 4.62 -0.31 10.31
CA VAL A 173 4.14 -0.99 9.11
C VAL A 173 3.80 -2.45 9.39
N HIS A 174 3.17 -3.09 8.43
CA HIS A 174 3.08 -4.54 8.35
C HIS A 174 3.60 -4.96 6.98
N TYR A 175 4.68 -5.76 6.94
CA TYR A 175 5.22 -6.27 5.68
C TYR A 175 4.37 -7.39 5.09
N ILE A 176 4.31 -7.49 3.76
CA ILE A 176 3.68 -8.62 3.05
C ILE A 176 4.59 -9.86 3.11
N VAL A 177 5.90 -9.63 3.07
CA VAL A 177 6.94 -10.66 3.04
C VAL A 177 7.81 -10.54 4.30
N GLU A 178 8.11 -11.65 4.94
CA GLU A 178 9.05 -11.73 6.05
C GLU A 178 10.49 -11.62 5.59
N GLN A 179 11.39 -11.22 6.51
CA GLN A 179 12.82 -11.32 6.25
C GLN A 179 13.20 -12.77 5.95
N GLY A 180 13.86 -13.00 4.81
CA GLY A 180 14.15 -14.34 4.30
C GLY A 180 13.19 -14.82 3.21
N GLY A 181 12.27 -13.96 2.75
CA GLY A 181 11.53 -14.15 1.50
C GLY A 181 10.26 -14.98 1.60
N GLN A 182 9.82 -15.36 2.82
CA GLN A 182 8.56 -16.07 3.02
C GLN A 182 7.39 -15.10 3.18
N CYS A 183 6.26 -15.34 2.50
CA CYS A 183 5.06 -14.54 2.71
C CYS A 183 4.51 -14.71 4.13
N ARG A 184 4.01 -13.61 4.73
CA ARG A 184 3.32 -13.66 6.03
C ARG A 184 1.93 -14.28 5.88
N GLY A 185 1.61 -15.26 6.72
CA GLY A 185 0.29 -15.89 6.77
C GLY A 185 -0.21 -16.32 5.37
N SER A 186 -1.40 -15.85 5.00
CA SER A 186 -2.03 -16.09 3.70
C SER A 186 -1.66 -15.05 2.62
N ALA A 187 -0.54 -14.33 2.72
CA ALA A 187 -0.19 -13.26 1.78
C ALA A 187 0.39 -13.72 0.43
N GLN A 188 0.68 -15.02 0.25
CA GLN A 188 1.26 -15.53 -1.00
C GLN A 188 0.41 -15.19 -2.24
N PRO A 189 -0.92 -15.39 -2.26
CA PRO A 189 -1.76 -15.02 -3.41
C PRO A 189 -1.73 -13.52 -3.71
N VAL A 190 -1.58 -12.68 -2.68
CA VAL A 190 -1.44 -11.22 -2.85
C VAL A 190 -0.13 -10.92 -3.59
N LEU A 191 0.98 -11.53 -3.17
CA LEU A 191 2.28 -11.32 -3.81
C LEU A 191 2.29 -11.83 -5.25
N ASP A 192 1.74 -13.02 -5.50
CA ASP A 192 1.69 -13.61 -6.84
C ASP A 192 0.89 -12.75 -7.81
N ALA A 193 -0.23 -12.20 -7.36
CA ALA A 193 -1.05 -11.35 -8.21
C ALA A 193 -0.45 -9.92 -8.36
N ILE A 194 0.31 -9.41 -7.39
CA ILE A 194 1.17 -8.21 -7.59
C ILE A 194 2.19 -8.49 -8.69
N ARG A 195 2.92 -9.61 -8.63
CA ARG A 195 3.93 -9.99 -9.64
C ARG A 195 3.30 -10.15 -11.02
N ALA A 196 2.15 -10.81 -11.12
CA ALA A 196 1.42 -10.94 -12.37
C ALA A 196 1.00 -9.58 -12.95
N PHE A 197 0.56 -8.65 -12.11
CA PHE A 197 0.23 -7.29 -12.53
C PHE A 197 1.47 -6.52 -13.03
N ARG A 198 2.61 -6.65 -12.35
CA ARG A 198 3.87 -6.03 -12.79
C ARG A 198 4.28 -6.48 -14.19
N VAL A 199 4.24 -7.79 -14.45
CA VAL A 199 4.53 -8.36 -15.77
C VAL A 199 3.60 -7.78 -16.84
N ALA A 200 2.30 -7.75 -16.58
CA ALA A 200 1.34 -7.21 -17.54
C ALA A 200 1.54 -5.70 -17.81
N VAL A 201 1.96 -4.94 -16.80
CA VAL A 201 2.32 -3.52 -16.96
C VAL A 201 3.62 -3.37 -17.76
N ASP A 202 4.66 -4.15 -17.47
CA ASP A 202 5.93 -4.08 -18.20
C ASP A 202 5.77 -4.49 -19.67
N ASP A 203 4.91 -5.47 -19.96
CA ASP A 203 4.59 -5.87 -21.34
C ASP A 203 3.86 -4.76 -22.11
N ALA A 204 2.92 -4.05 -21.47
CA ALA A 204 2.11 -3.02 -22.10
C ALA A 204 2.80 -1.63 -22.12
N LEU A 205 3.63 -1.35 -21.12
CA LEU A 205 4.24 -0.05 -20.83
C LEU A 205 5.73 -0.26 -20.45
N PRO A 206 6.56 -0.73 -21.39
CA PRO A 206 7.93 -1.12 -21.11
C PRO A 206 8.77 0.05 -20.58
N ASP A 207 9.62 -0.26 -19.59
CA ASP A 207 10.55 0.66 -18.93
C ASP A 207 9.90 1.90 -18.28
N LEU A 208 8.58 1.92 -18.13
CA LEU A 208 7.87 3.09 -17.62
C LEU A 208 7.86 3.15 -16.09
N TYR A 209 7.83 1.99 -15.45
CA TYR A 209 7.74 1.85 -14.00
C TYR A 209 9.05 1.32 -13.39
N HIS A 210 9.25 1.70 -12.14
CA HIS A 210 10.21 1.13 -11.21
C HIS A 210 9.41 0.42 -10.12
N TRP A 211 9.64 -0.89 -10.00
CA TRP A 211 8.99 -1.74 -9.01
C TRP A 211 9.82 -1.80 -7.73
N PHE A 212 9.14 -1.75 -6.58
CA PHE A 212 9.80 -1.92 -5.28
C PHE A 212 10.04 -3.40 -5.00
N ASP A 213 11.12 -3.68 -4.27
CA ASP A 213 11.46 -5.05 -3.85
C ASP A 213 10.32 -5.71 -3.06
N ASP A 214 10.11 -7.01 -3.30
CA ASP A 214 9.03 -7.77 -2.65
C ASP A 214 9.15 -7.75 -1.11
N GLU A 215 10.37 -7.78 -0.60
CA GLU A 215 10.67 -7.70 0.84
C GLU A 215 10.39 -6.31 1.42
N ALA A 216 10.32 -5.28 0.59
CA ALA A 216 9.98 -3.92 1.00
C ALA A 216 8.47 -3.64 0.92
N LEU A 217 7.67 -4.52 0.32
CA LEU A 217 6.22 -4.34 0.22
C LEU A 217 5.57 -4.39 1.60
N HIS A 218 4.86 -3.31 1.94
CA HIS A 218 4.27 -3.14 3.26
C HIS A 218 2.96 -2.36 3.21
N VAL A 219 2.16 -2.51 4.25
CA VAL A 219 1.04 -1.62 4.58
C VAL A 219 1.51 -0.68 5.67
N THR A 220 1.44 0.63 5.43
CA THR A 220 1.70 1.61 6.49
C THR A 220 0.51 1.63 7.46
N LEU A 221 0.77 1.31 8.73
CA LEU A 221 -0.22 1.44 9.79
C LEU A 221 -0.21 2.86 10.35
N ARG A 222 0.97 3.42 10.61
CA ARG A 222 1.13 4.78 11.14
C ARG A 222 2.55 5.33 10.95
N ALA A 223 2.68 6.49 10.31
CA ALA A 223 3.93 7.25 10.37
C ALA A 223 4.19 7.77 11.81
N LEU A 224 5.40 7.54 12.33
CA LEU A 224 5.80 7.89 13.71
C LEU A 224 6.67 9.15 13.76
N ILE A 225 7.64 9.26 12.84
CA ILE A 225 8.52 10.43 12.69
C ILE A 225 8.77 10.65 11.19
N ASN A 226 8.42 11.84 10.70
CA ASN A 226 8.66 12.28 9.31
C ASN A 226 9.28 13.67 9.30
#